data_AF-A0AAW9B828-F1
#
_entry.id   AF-A0AAW9B828-F1
#
_cell.length_a   1.000
_cell.length_b   1.000
_cell.length_c   1.000
_cell.angle_alpha   90.00
_cell.angle_beta   90.00
_cell.angle_gamma   90.00
#
_symmetry.space_group_name_H-M   'P 1'
#
loop_
_entity.id
_entity.type
_entity.pdbx_description
1 polymer ?
#
loop_
_entity_poly.entity_id
_entity_poly.type
_entity_poly.pdbx_seq_one_letter_code
_entity_poly.pdbx_strand_id
1 'polypeptide(L)'
;ISTFSKNKPLAQEFITFVNNYDNAKRRFELTGEVPAVTKLVDDPVIKNDPGASAVAMQSIHATSMPSIPEMNEVWGPANSALQLIATNKQDAKSALDSAVDSINMQIEANHAMMGQ
;
A
#
# COMPACT_ATOMS: atom_id res chain seq x y z
N ILE A 1 8.39 -0.08 15.05
CA ILE A 1 8.64 -0.57 16.44
C ILE A 1 7.58 0.06 17.33
N SER A 2 6.88 -0.73 18.17
CA SER A 2 5.86 -0.19 19.09
C SER A 2 6.44 0.92 19.97
N THR A 3 5.72 2.04 20.10
CA THR A 3 6.10 3.18 20.95
C THR A 3 6.20 2.79 22.42
N PHE A 4 5.40 1.80 22.84
CA PHE A 4 5.35 1.25 24.19
C PHE A 4 6.44 0.21 24.50
N SER A 5 7.20 -0.25 23.48
CA SER A 5 8.23 -1.27 23.67
C SER A 5 9.26 -0.82 24.70
N LYS A 6 9.56 -1.72 25.66
CA LYS A 6 10.62 -1.52 26.65
C LYS A 6 12.02 -1.84 26.10
N ASN A 7 12.10 -2.58 25.00
CA ASN A 7 13.35 -3.06 24.39
C ASN A 7 13.44 -2.63 22.92
N LYS A 8 13.44 -1.32 22.67
CA LYS A 8 13.54 -0.76 21.30
C LYS A 8 14.82 -1.17 20.55
N PRO A 9 16.02 -1.24 21.19
CA PRO A 9 17.24 -1.67 20.51
C PRO A 9 17.14 -3.10 19.98
N LEU A 10 16.75 -4.06 20.83
CA LEU A 10 16.58 -5.46 20.42
C LEU A 10 15.48 -5.61 19.35
N ALA A 11 14.39 -4.85 19.46
CA ALA A 11 13.35 -4.85 18.43
C ALA A 11 13.88 -4.35 17.07
N GLN A 12 14.78 -3.36 17.08
CA GLN A 12 15.44 -2.88 15.86
C GLN A 12 16.39 -3.94 15.29
N GLU A 13 17.20 -4.59 16.13
CA GLU A 13 18.08 -5.69 15.71
C GLU A 13 17.28 -6.84 15.10
N PHE A 14 16.16 -7.22 15.72
CA PHE A 14 15.28 -8.26 15.21
C PHE A 14 14.67 -7.90 13.85
N ILE A 15 14.16 -6.67 13.68
CA ILE A 15 13.62 -6.20 12.39
C ILE A 15 14.71 -6.22 11.32
N THR A 16 15.94 -5.82 11.64
CA THR A 16 17.08 -5.90 10.72
C THR A 16 17.41 -7.35 10.36
N PHE A 17 17.41 -8.25 11.34
CA PHE A 17 17.68 -9.67 11.13
C PHE A 17 16.64 -10.31 10.20
N VAL A 18 15.35 -10.16 10.47
CA VAL A 18 14.30 -10.82 9.66
C VAL A 18 14.17 -10.24 8.24
N ASN A 19 14.62 -9.01 8.01
CA ASN A 19 14.64 -8.37 6.68
C ASN A 19 16.00 -8.43 5.99
N ASN A 20 16.96 -9.21 6.50
CA ASN A 20 18.21 -9.45 5.78
C ASN A 20 17.96 -10.29 4.52
N TYR A 21 19.00 -10.45 3.68
CA TYR A 21 18.91 -11.18 2.42
C TYR A 21 18.40 -12.62 2.60
N ASP A 22 19.03 -13.39 3.49
CA ASP A 22 18.74 -14.82 3.64
C ASP A 22 17.33 -15.06 4.20
N ASN A 23 16.92 -14.27 5.20
CA ASN A 23 15.60 -14.40 5.81
C ASN A 23 14.48 -13.90 4.87
N ALA A 24 14.72 -12.81 4.13
CA ALA A 24 13.76 -12.31 3.15
C ALA A 24 13.61 -13.28 1.96
N LYS A 25 14.72 -13.88 1.50
CA LYS A 25 14.71 -14.96 0.51
C LYS A 25 13.92 -16.16 1.00
N ARG A 26 14.21 -16.62 2.22
CA ARG A 26 13.52 -17.75 2.83
C ARG A 26 12.02 -17.49 2.98
N ARG A 27 11.63 -16.26 3.33
CA ARG A 27 10.22 -15.85 3.38
C ARG A 27 9.56 -15.95 2.01
N PHE A 28 10.19 -15.43 0.96
CA PHE A 28 9.66 -15.57 -0.41
C PHE A 28 9.45 -17.03 -0.80
N GLU A 29 10.43 -17.90 -0.55
CA GLU A 29 10.30 -19.34 -0.84
C GLU A 29 9.12 -20.01 -0.12
N LEU A 30 8.74 -19.49 1.05
CA LEU A 30 7.64 -20.02 1.86
C LEU A 30 6.28 -19.42 1.51
N THR A 31 6.23 -18.15 1.11
CA THR A 31 4.97 -17.39 1.01
C THR A 31 4.67 -16.88 -0.40
N GLY A 32 5.66 -16.83 -1.29
CA GLY A 32 5.57 -16.17 -2.59
C GLY A 32 5.51 -14.63 -2.52
N GLU A 33 5.63 -14.03 -1.33
CA GLU A 33 5.57 -12.57 -1.17
C GLU A 33 6.87 -11.93 -1.65
N VAL A 34 6.78 -11.12 -2.70
CA VAL A 34 7.95 -10.47 -3.32
C VAL A 34 8.69 -9.60 -2.30
N PRO A 35 9.99 -9.87 -2.04
CA PRO A 35 10.75 -9.12 -1.05
C PRO A 35 10.97 -7.66 -1.45
N ALA A 36 10.96 -6.76 -0.45
CA ALA A 36 11.40 -5.37 -0.60
C ALA A 36 12.93 -5.19 -0.58
N VAL A 37 13.69 -6.28 -0.39
CA VAL A 37 15.16 -6.26 -0.36
C VAL A 37 15.67 -6.21 -1.79
N THR A 38 16.17 -5.05 -2.23
CA THR A 38 16.58 -4.78 -3.62
C THR A 38 17.59 -5.79 -4.17
N LYS A 39 18.50 -6.30 -3.33
CA LYS A 39 19.48 -7.33 -3.72
C LYS A 39 18.84 -8.64 -4.23
N LEU A 40 17.60 -8.94 -3.83
CA LEU A 40 16.90 -10.16 -4.24
C LEU A 40 16.21 -10.04 -5.61
N VAL A 41 16.05 -8.83 -6.16
CA VAL A 41 15.45 -8.64 -7.49
C VAL A 41 16.25 -9.39 -8.57
N ASP A 42 17.57 -9.50 -8.39
CA ASP A 42 18.45 -10.24 -9.29
C ASP A 42 18.68 -11.70 -8.91
N ASP A 43 18.16 -12.17 -7.76
CA ASP A 43 18.32 -13.56 -7.33
C ASP A 43 17.49 -14.49 -8.24
N PRO A 44 18.04 -15.65 -8.65
CA PRO A 44 17.31 -16.64 -9.45
C PRO A 44 15.96 -17.05 -8.88
N VAL A 45 15.79 -17.02 -7.55
CA VAL A 45 14.51 -17.34 -6.90
C VAL A 45 13.39 -16.38 -7.29
N ILE A 46 13.72 -15.11 -7.56
CA ILE A 46 12.77 -14.09 -8.04
C ILE A 46 12.74 -14.06 -9.56
N LYS A 47 13.90 -14.06 -10.22
CA LYS A 47 13.98 -13.96 -11.69
C LYS A 47 13.32 -15.12 -12.43
N ASN A 48 13.42 -16.32 -11.87
CA ASN A 48 12.85 -17.52 -12.49
C ASN A 48 11.39 -17.76 -12.08
N ASP A 49 10.84 -16.97 -11.15
CA ASP A 49 9.42 -16.95 -10.85
C ASP A 49 8.73 -15.87 -11.70
N PRO A 50 7.87 -16.25 -12.67
CA PRO A 50 7.25 -15.28 -13.57
C PRO A 50 6.39 -14.22 -12.87
N GLY A 51 5.71 -14.60 -11.78
CA GLY A 51 4.86 -13.70 -11.01
C GLY A 51 5.67 -12.71 -10.21
N ALA A 52 6.69 -13.19 -9.50
CA ALA A 52 7.58 -12.36 -8.71
C ALA A 52 8.39 -11.40 -9.59
N SER A 53 8.88 -11.88 -10.74
CA SER A 53 9.55 -11.05 -11.74
C SER A 53 8.63 -9.93 -12.26
N ALA A 54 7.39 -10.25 -12.61
CA ALA A 54 6.41 -9.25 -13.08
C ALA A 54 6.12 -8.19 -12.02
N VAL A 55 5.90 -8.59 -10.76
CA VAL A 55 5.67 -7.66 -9.64
C VAL A 55 6.90 -6.79 -9.38
N ALA A 56 8.11 -7.38 -9.38
CA ALA A 56 9.36 -6.64 -9.19
C ALA A 56 9.55 -5.59 -10.28
N MET A 57 9.32 -5.94 -11.56
CA MET A 57 9.39 -4.99 -12.66
C MET A 57 8.34 -3.89 -12.55
N GLN A 58 7.08 -4.22 -12.23
CA GLN A 58 6.02 -3.21 -12.11
C GLN A 58 6.25 -2.27 -10.91
N SER A 59 6.89 -2.76 -9.85
CA SER A 59 7.14 -1.97 -8.64
C SER A 59 7.95 -0.69 -8.88
N ILE A 60 8.81 -0.65 -9.92
CA ILE A 60 9.60 0.55 -10.26
C ILE A 60 8.74 1.69 -10.80
N HIS A 61 7.52 1.39 -11.23
CA HIS A 61 6.53 2.34 -11.73
C HIS A 61 5.42 2.61 -10.70
N ALA A 62 5.49 2.00 -9.51
CA ALA A 62 4.52 2.19 -8.45
C ALA A 62 4.82 3.46 -7.66
N THR A 63 3.77 4.13 -7.23
CA THR A 63 3.84 5.20 -6.23
C THR A 63 3.15 4.71 -4.96
N SER A 64 3.72 5.02 -3.80
CA SER A 64 3.09 4.71 -2.52
C SER A 64 1.74 5.40 -2.39
N MET A 65 0.73 4.67 -1.92
CA MET A 65 -0.56 5.27 -1.55
C MET A 65 -0.35 6.33 -0.46
N PRO A 66 -1.18 7.39 -0.42
CA PRO A 66 -1.15 8.38 0.65
C PRO A 66 -1.29 7.71 2.03
N SER A 67 -0.40 8.06 2.97
CA SER A 67 -0.38 7.49 4.32
C SER A 67 -1.01 8.40 5.39
N ILE A 68 -1.72 9.45 4.95
CA ILE A 68 -2.42 10.39 5.84
C ILE A 68 -3.77 9.82 6.29
N PRO A 69 -4.27 10.19 7.49
CA PRO A 69 -5.55 9.68 8.00
C PRO A 69 -6.73 9.86 7.04
N GLU A 70 -6.75 10.97 6.30
CA GLU A 70 -7.79 11.37 5.35
C GLU A 70 -7.93 10.39 4.17
N MET A 71 -6.89 9.57 3.88
CA MET A 71 -6.96 8.55 2.83
C MET A 71 -8.07 7.51 3.08
N ASN A 72 -8.49 7.33 4.34
CA ASN A 72 -9.61 6.45 4.68
C ASN A 72 -10.94 6.92 4.07
N GLU A 73 -11.11 8.24 3.88
CA GLU A 73 -12.34 8.83 3.33
C GLU A 73 -12.45 8.66 1.80
N VAL A 74 -11.36 8.24 1.14
CA VAL A 74 -11.27 8.15 -0.32
C VAL A 74 -11.90 6.85 -0.86
N TRP A 75 -11.71 5.73 -0.18
CA TRP A 75 -12.02 4.40 -0.72
C TRP A 75 -13.50 4.21 -1.07
N GLY A 76 -14.40 4.60 -0.16
CA GLY A 76 -15.85 4.44 -0.34
C GLY A 76 -16.40 5.22 -1.54
N PRO A 77 -16.21 6.56 -1.59
CA PRO A 77 -16.65 7.39 -2.71
C PRO A 77 -16.00 7.00 -4.04
N ALA A 78 -14.69 6.72 -4.06
CA ALA A 78 -13.99 6.33 -5.29
C ALA A 78 -14.53 5.00 -5.85
N ASN A 79 -14.75 3.99 -5.00
CA ASN A 79 -15.33 2.72 -5.43
C ASN A 79 -16.77 2.89 -5.98
N SER A 80 -17.57 3.73 -5.32
CA SER A 80 -18.95 4.01 -5.77
C SER A 80 -18.97 4.70 -7.13
N ALA A 81 -18.09 5.69 -7.36
CA ALA A 81 -17.95 6.33 -8.66
C ALA A 81 -17.53 5.33 -9.74
N LEU A 82 -16.52 4.49 -9.48
CA LEU A 82 -16.08 3.47 -10.43
C LEU A 82 -17.22 2.49 -10.78
N GLN A 83 -18.05 2.11 -9.81
CA GLN A 83 -19.22 1.25 -10.06
C GLN A 83 -20.27 1.94 -10.93
N LEU A 84 -20.57 3.22 -10.68
CA LEU A 84 -21.53 3.99 -11.49
C LEU A 84 -21.04 4.13 -12.94
N ILE A 85 -19.75 4.40 -13.12
CA ILE A 85 -19.10 4.48 -14.43
C ILE A 85 -19.15 3.13 -15.14
N ALA A 86 -18.69 2.07 -14.49
CA ALA A 86 -18.62 0.73 -15.07
C ALA A 86 -20.00 0.16 -15.45
N THR A 87 -21.06 0.60 -14.75
CA THR A 87 -22.45 0.19 -15.04
C THR A 87 -23.20 1.16 -15.95
N ASN A 88 -22.52 2.18 -16.51
CA ASN A 88 -23.10 3.22 -17.36
C ASN A 88 -24.29 3.97 -16.72
N LYS A 89 -24.34 4.04 -15.39
CA LYS A 89 -25.38 4.78 -14.65
C LYS A 89 -25.10 6.28 -14.58
N GLN A 90 -23.84 6.67 -14.75
CA GLN A 90 -23.39 8.05 -14.76
C GLN A 90 -22.13 8.18 -15.62
N ASP A 91 -21.93 9.33 -16.25
CA ASP A 91 -20.69 9.61 -16.99
C ASP A 91 -19.50 9.79 -16.03
N ALA A 92 -18.29 9.59 -16.55
CA ALA A 92 -17.07 9.63 -15.76
C ALA A 92 -16.86 10.96 -15.02
N LYS A 93 -17.15 12.09 -15.66
CA LYS A 93 -16.93 13.39 -15.04
C LYS A 93 -17.87 13.58 -13.86
N SER A 94 -19.17 13.41 -14.08
CA SER A 94 -20.16 13.65 -13.04
C SER A 94 -20.00 12.71 -11.84
N ALA A 95 -19.65 11.43 -12.08
CA ALA A 95 -19.44 10.45 -11.02
C ALA A 95 -18.20 10.77 -10.17
N LEU A 96 -17.11 11.18 -10.81
CA LEU A 96 -15.88 11.54 -10.11
C LEU A 96 -16.00 12.88 -9.37
N ASP A 97 -16.68 13.89 -9.96
CA ASP A 97 -16.97 15.16 -9.28
C ASP A 97 -17.77 14.89 -7.98
N SER A 98 -18.83 14.07 -8.06
CA SER A 98 -19.63 13.70 -6.88
C SER A 98 -18.82 12.93 -5.82
N ALA A 99 -17.87 12.09 -6.26
CA ALA A 99 -16.98 11.40 -5.33
C ALA A 99 -16.03 12.37 -4.63
N VAL A 100 -15.44 13.33 -5.35
CA VAL A 100 -14.57 14.35 -4.74
C VAL A 100 -15.33 15.19 -3.72
N ASP A 101 -16.54 15.63 -4.04
CA ASP A 101 -17.39 16.36 -3.09
C ASP A 101 -17.68 15.53 -1.84
N SER A 102 -17.99 14.25 -2.01
CA SER A 102 -18.23 13.32 -0.90
C SER A 102 -16.98 13.07 -0.05
N ILE A 103 -15.80 13.01 -0.66
CA ILE A 103 -14.52 12.87 0.04
C ILE A 103 -14.27 14.12 0.88
N ASN A 104 -14.41 15.31 0.30
CA ASN A 104 -14.17 16.56 1.02
C ASN A 104 -15.12 16.72 2.20
N MET A 105 -16.42 16.41 2.02
CA MET A 105 -17.39 16.45 3.12
C MET A 105 -17.04 15.47 4.25
N GLN A 106 -16.57 14.26 3.93
CA GLN A 106 -16.16 13.28 4.94
C GLN A 106 -14.87 13.69 5.66
N ILE A 107 -13.90 14.26 4.92
CA ILE A 107 -12.69 14.81 5.51
C ILE A 107 -13.05 15.92 6.51
N GLU A 108 -13.92 16.86 6.13
CA GLU A 108 -14.38 17.92 7.01
C GLU A 108 -15.10 17.35 8.24
N ALA A 109 -16.05 16.43 8.06
CA ALA A 109 -16.81 15.86 9.17
C ALA A 109 -15.95 15.07 10.17
N ASN A 110 -14.94 14.34 9.69
CA ASN A 110 -14.17 13.38 10.49
C ASN A 110 -12.81 13.91 10.97
N HIS A 111 -12.24 14.92 10.29
CA HIS A 111 -10.86 15.37 10.53
C HIS A 111 -10.73 16.89 10.76
N ALA A 112 -11.78 17.70 10.65
CA ALA A 112 -11.71 19.16 10.87
C ALA A 112 -11.24 19.58 12.27
N MET A 113 -11.27 18.68 13.27
CA MET A 113 -10.83 18.95 14.65
C MET A 113 -9.39 18.51 14.94
N MET A 114 -8.67 17.89 13.99
CA MET A 114 -7.29 17.42 14.22
C MET A 114 -6.22 18.53 14.05
N GLY A 115 -6.64 19.76 13.76
CA GLY A 115 -5.77 20.94 13.63
C GLY A 115 -5.71 21.88 14.85
N GLN A 116 -6.25 21.48 16.01
CA GLN A 116 -6.11 22.18 17.29
C GLN A 116 -5.28 21.37 18.30
#